data_AF-A0A5D2UCM4-F1
#
_entry.id   AF-A0A5D2UCM4-F1
#
_cell.length_a   1.000
_cell.length_b   1.000
_cell.length_c   1.000
_cell.angle_alpha   90.00
_cell.angle_beta   90.00
_cell.angle_gamma   90.00
#
_symmetry.space_group_name_H-M   'P 1'
#
loop_
_entity.id
_entity.type
_entity.pdbx_description
1 polymer ?
#
loop_
_entity_poly.entity_id
_entity_poly.type
_entity_poly.pdbx_seq_one_letter_code
_entity_poly.pdbx_strand_id
1 'polypeptide(L)'
;MASTGRKIILKSSDGENFEVDEAVALESQTIKHMILSKVIEYCKKHVEASKSEDRSASLDDDLKAWDADFVKVDQATLFDLILAANYLNIKGLLDLTCQTVADMIKGKTPEEIRKTFNIKNDFTPEEEEEVRRENQWAFE
;
A
#
# COMPACT_ATOMS: atom_id res chain seq x y z
N MET A 1 -19.05 -23.63 -16.63
CA MET A 1 -18.49 -23.24 -15.33
C MET A 1 -18.13 -21.77 -15.45
N ALA A 2 -18.90 -20.88 -14.81
CA ALA A 2 -18.60 -19.45 -14.86
C ALA A 2 -17.46 -19.18 -13.88
N SER A 3 -16.32 -18.69 -14.39
CA SER A 3 -15.26 -18.15 -13.54
C SER A 3 -15.83 -16.91 -12.87
N THR A 4 -16.17 -17.00 -11.59
CA THR A 4 -16.56 -15.86 -10.77
C THR A 4 -15.29 -15.08 -10.43
N GLY A 5 -14.83 -14.26 -11.37
CA GLY A 5 -13.77 -13.28 -11.13
C GLY A 5 -14.21 -12.30 -10.05
N ARG A 6 -13.26 -11.85 -9.23
CA ARG A 6 -13.49 -10.78 -8.25
C ARG A 6 -13.86 -9.51 -9.03
N LYS A 7 -14.92 -8.83 -8.59
CA LYS A 7 -15.37 -7.56 -9.19
C LYS A 7 -14.94 -6.39 -8.34
N ILE A 8 -14.53 -5.30 -8.98
CA ILE A 8 -14.15 -4.05 -8.34
C ILE A 8 -15.10 -2.93 -8.77
N ILE A 9 -15.34 -1.97 -7.87
CA ILE A 9 -16.18 -0.80 -8.15
C ILE A 9 -15.26 0.38 -8.41
N LEU A 10 -15.30 0.91 -9.63
CA LEU A 10 -14.61 2.14 -10.02
C LEU A 10 -15.58 3.30 -9.90
N LYS A 11 -15.18 4.38 -9.23
CA LYS A 11 -15.99 5.60 -9.15
C LYS A 11 -15.41 6.65 -10.09
N SER A 12 -16.22 7.12 -11.04
CA SER A 12 -15.92 8.19 -11.97
C SER A 12 -15.95 9.56 -11.27
N SER A 13 -15.34 10.57 -11.90
CA SER A 13 -15.27 11.95 -11.40
C SER A 13 -16.63 12.64 -11.32
N ASP A 14 -17.63 12.18 -12.07
CA ASP A 14 -19.03 12.62 -11.99
C ASP A 14 -19.82 11.93 -10.88
N GLY A 15 -19.19 11.01 -10.14
CA GLY A 15 -19.79 10.30 -9.02
C GLY A 15 -20.45 8.98 -9.40
N GLU A 16 -20.41 8.56 -10.66
CA GLU A 16 -20.96 7.28 -11.10
C GLU A 16 -20.06 6.10 -10.71
N ASN A 17 -20.68 4.99 -10.29
CA ASN A 17 -19.99 3.75 -9.93
C ASN A 17 -20.11 2.73 -11.06
N PHE A 18 -18.99 2.14 -11.46
CA PHE A 18 -18.88 1.11 -12.49
C PHE A 18 -18.34 -0.18 -11.86
N GLU A 19 -19.07 -1.27 -12.02
CA GLU A 19 -18.61 -2.59 -11.58
C GLU A 19 -17.86 -3.26 -12.73
N VAL A 20 -16.56 -3.53 -12.52
CA VAL A 20 -15.67 -4.09 -13.55
C VAL A 20 -14.99 -5.33 -13.00
N ASP A 21 -14.79 -6.34 -13.83
CA ASP A 21 -14.00 -7.51 -13.46
C ASP A 21 -12.55 -7.10 -13.18
N GLU A 22 -11.97 -7.58 -12.08
CA GLU A 22 -10.61 -7.23 -11.63
C GLU A 22 -9.56 -7.46 -12.73
N ALA A 23 -9.69 -8.54 -13.49
CA ALA A 23 -8.79 -8.84 -14.62
C ALA A 23 -8.86 -7.77 -15.73
N VAL A 24 -10.07 -7.29 -16.05
CA VAL A 24 -10.28 -6.24 -17.07
C VAL A 24 -9.74 -4.90 -16.59
N ALA A 25 -9.90 -4.60 -15.30
CA ALA A 25 -9.34 -3.41 -14.70
C ALA A 25 -7.81 -3.40 -14.71
N LEU A 26 -7.15 -4.53 -14.46
CA LEU A 26 -5.70 -4.67 -14.51
C LEU A 26 -5.12 -4.49 -15.92
N GLU A 27 -5.92 -4.72 -16.96
CA GLU A 27 -5.53 -4.46 -18.35
C GLU A 27 -5.71 -2.98 -18.75
N SER A 28 -6.52 -2.22 -18.01
CA SER A 28 -6.82 -0.82 -18.30
C SER A 28 -5.59 0.08 -18.15
N GLN A 29 -5.18 0.69 -19.26
CA GLN A 29 -4.14 1.72 -19.26
C GLN A 29 -4.52 2.94 -18.43
N THR A 30 -5.82 3.27 -18.36
CA THR A 30 -6.32 4.38 -17.54
C THR A 30 -6.09 4.12 -16.05
N ILE A 31 -6.32 2.89 -15.59
CA ILE A 31 -6.10 2.51 -14.19
C ILE A 31 -4.60 2.48 -13.87
N LYS A 32 -3.77 1.98 -14.80
CA LYS A 32 -2.30 2.12 -14.69
C LYS A 32 -1.84 3.58 -14.65
N HIS A 33 -2.49 4.45 -15.42
CA HIS A 33 -2.19 5.89 -15.46
C HIS A 33 -2.60 6.60 -14.16
N MET A 34 -3.61 6.10 -13.43
CA MET A 34 -3.97 6.65 -12.12
C MET A 34 -2.85 6.48 -11.09
N ILE A 35 -2.16 5.34 -11.09
CA ILE A 35 -1.00 5.10 -10.21
C ILE A 35 0.16 6.04 -10.59
N LEU A 36 0.44 6.17 -11.89
CA LEU A 36 1.47 7.10 -12.37
C LEU A 36 1.17 8.55 -11.96
N SER A 37 -0.10 8.97 -12.01
CA SER A 37 -0.51 10.29 -11.57
C SER A 37 -0.19 10.54 -10.08
N LYS A 38 -0.44 9.55 -9.21
CA LYS A 38 -0.07 9.62 -7.79
C LYS A 38 1.44 9.66 -7.57
N VAL A 39 2.20 8.88 -8.33
CA VAL A 39 3.67 8.94 -8.27
C VAL A 39 4.19 10.34 -8.64
N ILE A 40 3.63 10.94 -9.69
CA ILE A 40 3.99 12.30 -10.12
C ILE A 40 3.62 13.33 -9.04
N GLU A 41 2.46 13.18 -8.39
CA GLU A 41 2.02 14.03 -7.27
C GLU A 41 3.04 13.98 -6.12
N TYR A 42 3.45 12.77 -5.71
CA TYR A 42 4.49 12.57 -4.70
C TYR A 42 5.80 13.27 -5.09
N CYS A 43 6.29 13.05 -6.31
CA CYS A 43 7.52 13.65 -6.80
C CYS A 43 7.46 15.18 -6.82
N LYS A 44 6.34 15.77 -7.27
CA LYS A 44 6.17 17.23 -7.30
C LYS A 44 6.24 17.82 -5.90
N LYS A 45 5.49 17.24 -4.96
CA LYS A 45 5.47 17.70 -3.56
C LYS A 45 6.86 17.66 -2.92
N HIS A 46 7.61 16.58 -3.13
CA HIS A 46 8.96 16.42 -2.57
C HIS A 46 10.00 17.32 -3.24
N VAL A 47 9.88 17.57 -4.54
CA VAL A 47 10.74 18.52 -5.25
C VAL A 47 10.46 19.95 -4.80
N GLU A 48 9.20 20.33 -4.62
CA GLU A 48 8.82 21.65 -4.09
C GLU A 48 9.33 21.85 -2.66
N ALA A 49 9.17 20.86 -1.79
CA ALA A 49 9.72 20.88 -0.43
C ALA A 49 11.26 20.97 -0.42
N SER A 50 11.94 20.36 -1.39
CA SER A 50 13.41 20.43 -1.50
C SER A 50 13.93 21.81 -1.96
N LYS A 51 13.09 22.63 -2.60
CA LYS A 51 13.46 23.94 -3.15
C LYS A 51 13.28 25.08 -2.15
N SER A 52 12.57 24.87 -1.05
CA SER A 52 12.49 25.90 -0.01
C SER A 52 13.82 26.00 0.72
N GLU A 53 14.48 27.16 0.62
CA GLU A 53 15.76 27.43 1.29
C GLU A 53 15.63 27.44 2.83
N ASP A 54 14.42 27.68 3.35
CA ASP A 54 14.07 27.51 4.76
C ASP A 54 13.80 26.02 5.06
N ARG A 55 14.84 25.22 5.30
CA ARG A 55 14.65 23.91 5.95
C ARG A 55 14.39 24.11 7.45
N SER A 56 13.16 24.51 7.79
CA SER A 56 12.69 24.56 9.17
C SER A 56 12.13 23.19 9.58
N ALA A 57 12.23 22.86 10.86
CA ALA A 57 11.61 21.65 11.42
C ALA A 57 10.09 21.58 11.16
N SER A 58 9.43 22.74 11.01
CA SER A 58 8.00 22.81 10.69
C SER A 58 7.68 22.31 9.28
N LEU A 59 8.54 22.56 8.27
CA LEU A 59 8.31 22.07 6.90
C LEU A 59 8.52 20.55 6.81
N ASP A 60 9.47 20.01 7.57
CA ASP A 60 9.67 18.56 7.64
C ASP A 60 8.48 17.86 8.32
N ASP A 61 7.89 18.48 9.35
CA ASP A 61 6.70 17.94 10.01
C ASP A 61 5.45 18.04 9.11
N ASP A 62 5.28 19.14 8.37
CA ASP A 62 4.22 19.29 7.37
C ASP A 62 4.36 18.26 6.24
N LEU A 63 5.59 17.97 5.79
CA LEU A 63 5.86 16.96 4.77
C LEU A 63 5.52 15.55 5.26
N LYS A 64 5.91 15.21 6.49
CA LYS A 64 5.55 13.91 7.11
C LYS A 64 4.04 13.75 7.27
N ALA A 65 3.34 14.83 7.67
CA ALA A 65 1.89 14.81 7.78
C ALA A 65 1.24 14.59 6.41
N TRP A 66 1.74 15.27 5.37
CA TRP A 66 1.30 15.08 4.00
C TRP A 66 1.58 13.65 3.50
N ASP A 67 2.77 13.11 3.77
CA ASP A 67 3.14 11.73 3.43
C ASP A 67 2.21 10.71 4.08
N ALA A 68 1.92 10.90 5.37
CA ALA A 68 0.98 10.06 6.11
C ALA A 68 -0.44 10.12 5.53
N ASP A 69 -0.87 11.27 5.01
CA ASP A 69 -2.15 11.40 4.31
C ASP A 69 -2.11 10.83 2.88
N PHE A 70 -0.99 10.97 2.18
CA PHE A 70 -0.80 10.48 0.81
C PHE A 70 -0.93 8.96 0.72
N VAL A 71 -0.40 8.23 1.71
CA VAL A 71 -0.47 6.76 1.78
C VAL A 71 -1.77 6.20 2.38
N LYS A 72 -2.70 7.06 2.83
CA LYS A 72 -4.06 6.65 3.25
C LYS A 72 -4.95 6.31 2.05
N VAL A 73 -4.50 5.33 1.27
CA VAL A 73 -5.23 4.75 0.15
C VAL A 73 -5.65 3.31 0.50
N ASP A 74 -6.47 2.70 -0.34
CA ASP A 74 -6.79 1.28 -0.20
C ASP A 74 -5.55 0.40 -0.45
N GLN A 75 -5.59 -0.84 0.04
CA GLN A 75 -4.45 -1.77 -0.04
C GLN A 75 -3.99 -2.06 -1.48
N ALA A 76 -4.93 -2.13 -2.43
CA ALA A 76 -4.58 -2.41 -3.83
C ALA A 76 -3.77 -1.25 -4.41
N THR A 77 -4.24 -0.02 -4.21
CA THR A 77 -3.51 1.20 -4.60
C THR A 77 -2.16 1.31 -3.90
N LEU A 78 -2.07 0.95 -2.62
CA LEU A 78 -0.79 0.97 -1.87
C LEU A 78 0.21 -0.02 -2.46
N PHE A 79 -0.22 -1.25 -2.79
CA PHE A 79 0.64 -2.25 -3.42
C PHE A 79 1.07 -1.84 -4.84
N ASP A 80 0.16 -1.28 -5.62
CA ASP A 80 0.50 -0.74 -6.94
C ASP A 80 1.50 0.42 -6.84
N LEU A 81 1.39 1.28 -5.81
CA LEU A 81 2.37 2.32 -5.54
C LEU A 81 3.75 1.75 -5.17
N ILE A 82 3.81 0.68 -4.37
CA ILE A 82 5.07 -0.01 -4.03
C ILE A 82 5.73 -0.56 -5.31
N LEU A 83 4.96 -1.25 -6.15
CA LEU A 83 5.45 -1.80 -7.41
C LEU A 83 5.92 -0.70 -8.36
N ALA A 84 5.17 0.39 -8.49
CA ALA A 84 5.55 1.54 -9.32
C ALA A 84 6.80 2.23 -8.77
N ALA A 85 6.91 2.43 -7.46
CA ALA A 85 8.07 3.04 -6.81
C ALA A 85 9.34 2.19 -7.02
N ASN A 86 9.23 0.87 -6.88
CA ASN A 86 10.33 -0.06 -7.15
C ASN A 86 10.72 -0.06 -8.64
N TYR A 87 9.75 -0.10 -9.55
CA TYR A 87 10.00 -0.10 -11.00
C TYR A 87 10.67 1.21 -11.47
N LEU A 88 10.23 2.35 -10.94
CA LEU A 88 10.78 3.68 -11.27
C LEU A 88 12.00 4.06 -10.42
N ASN A 89 12.40 3.19 -9.48
CA ASN A 89 13.52 3.39 -8.56
C ASN A 89 13.42 4.69 -7.72
N ILE A 90 12.23 4.99 -7.21
CA ILE A 90 11.96 6.17 -6.36
C ILE A 90 12.10 5.76 -4.90
N LYS A 91 13.32 5.83 -4.36
CA LYS A 91 13.64 5.35 -3.01
C LYS A 91 12.72 5.94 -1.92
N GLY A 92 12.46 7.25 -1.93
CA GLY A 92 11.63 7.90 -0.90
C GLY A 92 10.19 7.36 -0.87
N LEU A 93 9.58 7.18 -2.05
CA LEU A 93 8.23 6.61 -2.16
C LEU A 93 8.22 5.13 -1.77
N LEU A 94 9.24 4.38 -2.17
CA LEU A 94 9.38 2.97 -1.80
C LEU A 94 9.51 2.81 -0.28
N ASP A 95 10.37 3.60 0.36
CA ASP A 95 10.58 3.57 1.81
C ASP A 95 9.28 3.94 2.55
N LEU A 96 8.59 5.00 2.11
CA LEU A 96 7.34 5.47 2.72
C LEU A 96 6.24 4.39 2.64
N THR A 97 6.05 3.81 1.46
CA THR A 97 5.02 2.79 1.25
C THR A 97 5.35 1.47 1.97
N CYS A 98 6.62 1.04 1.96
CA CYS A 98 7.08 -0.11 2.75
C CYS A 98 6.92 0.12 4.26
N GLN A 99 7.24 1.31 4.77
CA GLN A 99 7.06 1.68 6.17
C GLN A 99 5.58 1.62 6.56
N THR A 100 4.69 2.11 5.69
CA THR A 100 3.24 2.05 5.92
C THR A 100 2.76 0.60 6.07
N VAL A 101 3.23 -0.31 5.21
CA VAL A 101 2.91 -1.75 5.32
C VAL A 101 3.49 -2.35 6.61
N ALA A 102 4.72 -1.97 6.98
CA ALA A 102 5.33 -2.41 8.23
C ALA A 102 4.53 -1.95 9.47
N ASP A 103 4.05 -0.71 9.47
CA ASP A 103 3.22 -0.16 10.54
C ASP A 103 1.85 -0.85 10.63
N MET A 104 1.30 -1.33 9.50
CA MET A 104 0.08 -2.15 9.49
C MET A 104 0.27 -3.55 10.09
N ILE A 105 1.50 -4.04 10.16
CA ILE A 105 1.89 -5.35 10.70
C ILE A 105 2.28 -5.21 12.18
N LYS A 106 2.91 -4.09 12.55
CA LYS A 106 3.43 -3.83 13.88
C LYS A 106 2.33 -3.95 14.94
N GLY A 107 2.57 -4.81 15.93
CA GLY A 107 1.67 -5.02 17.07
C GLY A 107 0.41 -5.86 16.79
N LYS A 108 0.28 -6.42 15.58
CA LYS A 108 -0.80 -7.37 15.25
C LYS A 108 -0.36 -8.82 15.44
N THR A 109 -1.30 -9.69 15.75
CA THR A 109 -1.03 -11.14 15.80
C THR A 109 -0.92 -11.74 14.39
N PRO A 110 -0.25 -12.89 14.22
CA PRO A 110 -0.19 -13.58 12.92
C PRO A 110 -1.58 -13.81 12.29
N GLU A 111 -2.59 -14.11 13.10
CA GLU A 111 -3.97 -14.32 12.66
C GLU A 111 -4.61 -13.02 12.14
N GLU A 112 -4.37 -11.89 12.82
CA GLU A 112 -4.86 -10.58 12.40
C GLU A 112 -4.17 -10.09 11.12
N ILE A 113 -2.87 -10.34 10.99
CA ILE A 113 -2.09 -10.06 9.77
C ILE A 113 -2.66 -10.88 8.62
N ARG A 114 -2.82 -12.20 8.80
CA ARG A 114 -3.39 -13.10 7.78
C ARG A 114 -4.78 -12.62 7.33
N LYS A 115 -5.63 -12.21 8.26
CA LYS A 115 -6.95 -11.65 7.95
C LYS A 115 -6.86 -10.32 7.20
N THR A 116 -6.00 -9.41 7.65
CA THR A 116 -5.82 -8.07 7.06
C THR A 116 -5.31 -8.13 5.63
N PHE A 117 -4.39 -9.06 5.34
CA PHE A 117 -3.75 -9.22 4.04
C PHE A 117 -4.39 -10.35 3.20
N ASN A 118 -5.50 -10.93 3.69
CA ASN A 118 -6.22 -12.03 3.04
C ASN A 118 -5.30 -13.21 2.66
N ILE A 119 -4.37 -13.54 3.56
CA ILE A 119 -3.39 -14.63 3.42
C ILE A 119 -4.00 -15.90 4.01
N LYS A 120 -4.01 -16.98 3.22
CA LYS A 120 -4.44 -18.31 3.68
C LYS A 120 -3.34 -18.92 4.56
N ASN A 121 -3.70 -19.41 5.75
CA ASN A 121 -2.80 -20.22 6.55
C ASN A 121 -2.53 -21.55 5.83
N ASP A 122 -1.28 -21.79 5.49
CA ASP A 122 -0.76 -22.98 4.81
C ASP A 122 -0.02 -23.92 5.77
N PHE A 123 0.14 -23.56 7.04
CA PHE A 123 0.67 -24.42 8.08
C PHE A 123 -0.37 -25.45 8.56
N THR A 124 0.10 -26.65 8.85
CA THR A 124 -0.63 -27.61 9.67
C THR A 124 -0.69 -27.14 11.13
N PRO A 125 -1.66 -27.61 11.94
CA PRO A 125 -1.73 -27.28 13.37
C PRO A 125 -0.42 -27.59 14.11
N GLU A 126 0.22 -28.71 13.78
CA GLU A 126 1.48 -29.14 14.37
C GLU A 126 2.64 -28.20 14.03
N GLU A 127 2.76 -27.78 12.77
CA GLU A 127 3.80 -26.82 12.34
C GLU A 127 3.56 -25.43 12.95
N GLU A 128 2.31 -24.99 13.06
CA GLU A 128 1.96 -23.71 13.67
C GLU A 128 2.30 -23.69 15.18
N GLU A 129 2.05 -24.79 15.89
CA GLU A 129 2.46 -24.93 17.29
C GLU A 129 3.98 -24.95 17.47
N GLU A 130 4.71 -25.62 16.58
CA GLU A 130 6.17 -25.63 16.59
C GLU A 130 6.76 -24.24 16.34
N VAL A 131 6.29 -23.54 15.29
CA VAL A 131 6.69 -22.16 14.99
C VAL A 131 6.33 -21.21 16.14
N ARG A 132 5.17 -21.38 16.76
CA ARG A 132 4.77 -20.55 17.91
C ARG A 132 5.68 -20.80 19.12
N ARG A 133 6.04 -22.06 19.39
CA ARG A 133 6.98 -22.44 20.47
C ARG A 133 8.37 -21.86 20.22
N GLU A 134 8.89 -21.96 19.00
CA GLU A 134 10.21 -21.43 18.63
C GLU A 134 10.28 -19.91 18.70
N ASN A 135 9.19 -19.21 18.39
CA ASN A 135 9.15 -17.75 18.38
C ASN A 135 8.60 -17.11 19.66
N GLN A 136 8.44 -17.88 20.75
CA GLN A 136 7.97 -17.34 22.04
C GLN A 136 8.80 -16.16 22.54
N TRP A 137 10.11 -16.16 22.29
CA TRP A 137 11.03 -15.08 22.67
C TRP A 137 10.71 -13.71 22.04
N ALA A 138 9.94 -13.67 20.94
CA ALA A 138 9.53 -12.43 20.28
C ALA A 138 8.27 -11.81 20.89
N PHE A 139 7.62 -12.52 21.82
CA PHE A 139 6.35 -12.13 22.45
C PHE A 139 6.44 -11.99 23.98
N GLU A 140 7.64 -12.08 24.56
CA GLU A 140 7.98 -11.71 25.94
C GLU A 140 8.45 -10.25 26.04
#